data_AF-K5WIM5-F1
#
_entry.id   AF-K5WIM5-F1
#
_cell.length_a   1.000
_cell.length_b   1.000
_cell.length_c   1.000
_cell.angle_alpha   90.00
_cell.angle_beta   90.00
_cell.angle_gamma   90.00
#
_symmetry.space_group_name_H-M   'P 1'
#
loop_
_entity.id
_entity.type
_entity.pdbx_description
1 polymer ?
#
loop_
_entity_poly.entity_id
_entity_poly.type
_entity_poly.pdbx_seq_one_letter_code
_entity_poly.pdbx_strand_id
1 'polypeptide(L)'
;MHGLNEENLRPWSLNALEWFATHLPMLEYLETNFDTYTIHTLETPLARSLVPISLVLGFLTLLHEKDWWHIAAYISCVYPNAKCGLGNSWDSVADEELRSDQLHWRYVARAVAKARADNC
;
A
#
# COMPACT_ATOMS: atom_id res chain seq x y z
N MET A 1 -4.17 -30.25 -8.55
CA MET A 1 -3.49 -29.30 -7.64
C MET A 1 -2.16 -28.97 -8.27
N HIS A 2 -2.12 -27.94 -9.12
CA HIS A 2 -0.87 -27.43 -9.68
C HIS A 2 -0.45 -26.24 -8.81
N GLY A 3 0.75 -26.32 -8.24
CA GLY A 3 1.36 -25.26 -7.46
C GLY A 3 1.44 -23.99 -8.29
N LEU A 4 0.89 -22.91 -7.75
CA LEU A 4 1.13 -21.58 -8.26
C LEU A 4 2.59 -21.25 -7.91
N ASN A 5 3.43 -21.18 -8.95
CA ASN A 5 4.82 -20.79 -8.83
C ASN A 5 4.92 -19.44 -8.11
N GLU A 6 5.54 -19.43 -6.94
CA GLU A 6 5.92 -18.23 -6.17
C GLU A 6 6.98 -17.36 -6.90
N GLU A 7 7.41 -17.77 -8.10
CA GLU A 7 8.52 -17.16 -8.86
C GLU A 7 8.20 -15.85 -9.61
N ASN A 8 6.98 -15.29 -9.55
CA ASN A 8 6.62 -14.13 -10.37
C ASN A 8 6.11 -12.87 -9.64
N LEU A 9 6.01 -12.86 -8.31
CA LEU A 9 5.63 -11.64 -7.60
C LEU A 9 6.87 -10.80 -7.26
N ARG A 10 7.58 -10.34 -8.30
CA ARG A 10 8.55 -9.26 -8.07
C ARG A 10 7.78 -8.06 -7.50
N PRO A 11 8.25 -7.47 -6.39
CA PRO A 11 7.57 -6.31 -5.82
C PRO A 11 7.58 -5.16 -6.83
N TRP A 12 6.46 -4.47 -6.93
CA TRP A 12 6.34 -3.30 -7.78
C TRP A 12 6.97 -2.10 -7.07
N SER A 13 7.61 -1.19 -7.78
CA SER A 13 7.93 0.11 -7.21
C SER A 13 6.63 0.84 -6.83
N LEU A 14 6.65 1.65 -5.78
CA LEU A 14 5.42 2.31 -5.33
C LEU A 14 4.83 3.25 -6.40
N ASN A 15 5.66 3.80 -7.28
CA ASN A 15 5.22 4.61 -8.43
C ASN A 15 4.44 3.84 -9.50
N ALA A 16 4.41 2.50 -9.47
CA ALA A 16 3.53 1.69 -10.31
C ALA A 16 2.04 2.07 -10.11
N LEU A 17 1.69 2.55 -8.91
CA LEU A 17 0.35 3.03 -8.59
C LEU A 17 -0.14 4.14 -9.54
N GLU A 18 0.76 5.03 -9.96
CA GLU A 18 0.43 6.12 -10.89
C GLU A 18 0.10 5.60 -12.29
N TRP A 19 0.83 4.57 -12.74
CA TRP A 19 0.59 3.91 -14.01
C TRP A 19 -0.77 3.21 -14.01
N PHE A 20 -1.11 2.53 -12.91
CA PHE A 20 -2.44 1.94 -12.74
C PHE A 20 -3.53 3.02 -12.71
N ALA A 21 -3.29 4.16 -12.04
CA ALA A 21 -4.28 5.23 -11.98
C ALA A 21 -4.55 5.84 -13.36
N THR A 22 -3.50 5.92 -14.19
CA THR A 22 -3.57 6.49 -15.54
C THR A 22 -4.17 5.54 -16.56
N HIS A 23 -3.75 4.27 -16.54
CA HIS A 23 -4.06 3.31 -17.62
C HIS A 23 -5.14 2.30 -17.25
N LEU A 24 -5.46 2.15 -15.97
CA LEU A 24 -6.50 1.26 -15.46
C LEU A 24 -7.48 2.03 -14.55
N PRO A 25 -8.18 3.05 -15.06
CA PRO A 25 -8.98 3.96 -14.23
C PRO A 25 -10.17 3.28 -13.53
N MET A 26 -10.59 2.10 -13.99
CA MET A 26 -11.70 1.32 -13.39
C MET A 26 -11.20 0.11 -12.58
N LEU A 27 -9.94 0.13 -12.13
CA LEU A 27 -9.39 -0.93 -11.31
C LEU A 27 -10.03 -0.92 -9.91
N GLU A 28 -10.81 -1.95 -9.59
CA GLU A 28 -11.55 -2.04 -8.32
C GLU A 28 -10.77 -2.77 -7.21
N TYR A 29 -9.78 -3.58 -7.59
CA TYR A 29 -8.99 -4.38 -6.68
C TYR A 29 -7.55 -4.51 -7.17
N LEU A 30 -6.59 -4.31 -6.27
CA LEU A 30 -5.17 -4.54 -6.52
C LEU A 30 -4.55 -5.22 -5.30
N GLU A 31 -4.04 -6.43 -5.49
CA GLU A 31 -3.18 -7.11 -4.51
C GLU A 31 -1.75 -7.04 -4.99
N THR A 32 -0.85 -6.47 -4.17
CA THR A 32 0.52 -6.20 -4.60
C THR A 32 1.50 -6.16 -3.42
N ASN A 33 2.76 -6.44 -3.72
CA ASN A 33 3.90 -6.14 -2.86
C ASN A 33 4.63 -4.91 -3.41
N PHE A 34 5.15 -4.06 -2.53
CA PHE A 34 5.94 -2.91 -2.94
C PHE A 34 7.42 -3.07 -2.62
N ASP A 35 8.25 -2.56 -3.53
CA ASP A 35 9.69 -2.49 -3.35
C ASP A 35 10.01 -1.29 -2.46
N THR A 36 10.46 -1.61 -1.24
CA THR A 36 10.70 -0.65 -0.18
C THR A 36 11.97 0.18 -0.41
N TYR A 37 12.89 -0.28 -1.26
CA TYR A 37 14.08 0.49 -1.63
C TYR A 37 13.74 1.77 -2.41
N THR A 38 12.56 1.83 -3.03
CA THR A 38 12.11 2.97 -3.84
C THR A 38 11.38 4.05 -3.05
N ILE A 39 11.08 3.82 -1.77
CA ILE A 39 10.25 4.72 -0.94
C ILE A 39 10.90 6.10 -0.75
N HIS A 40 12.22 6.13 -0.56
CA HIS A 40 12.94 7.38 -0.31
C HIS A 40 13.22 8.20 -1.57
N THR A 41 12.98 7.62 -2.75
CA THR A 41 13.13 8.30 -4.04
C THR A 41 11.79 8.78 -4.60
N LEU A 42 10.70 8.69 -3.82
CA LEU A 42 9.38 9.10 -4.27
C LEU A 42 9.27 10.61 -4.35
N GLU A 43 8.92 11.08 -5.54
CA GLU A 43 8.55 12.46 -5.81
C GLU A 43 7.04 12.65 -5.65
N THR A 44 6.57 13.89 -5.80
CA THR A 44 5.14 14.21 -5.82
C THR A 44 4.45 13.43 -6.95
N PRO A 45 3.36 12.69 -6.68
CA PRO A 45 2.67 11.96 -7.73
C PRO A 45 2.11 12.89 -8.82
N LEU A 46 2.26 12.47 -10.07
CA LEU A 46 1.75 13.15 -11.26
C LEU A 46 0.33 12.66 -11.62
N ALA A 47 -0.01 11.42 -11.28
CA ALA A 47 -1.32 10.83 -11.53
C ALA A 47 -2.12 10.57 -10.25
N ARG A 48 -3.43 10.76 -10.36
CA ARG A 48 -4.39 10.52 -9.28
C ARG A 48 -5.69 9.93 -9.83
N SER A 49 -6.19 8.87 -9.19
CA SER A 49 -7.51 8.29 -9.46
C SER A 49 -8.45 8.53 -8.29
N LEU A 50 -9.65 9.03 -8.59
CA LEU A 50 -10.72 9.20 -7.59
C LEU A 50 -11.63 7.96 -7.49
N VAL A 51 -11.42 6.95 -8.34
CA VAL A 51 -12.22 5.74 -8.34
C VAL A 51 -11.87 4.93 -7.08
N PRO A 52 -12.87 4.49 -6.29
CA PRO A 52 -12.62 3.63 -5.13
C PRO A 52 -11.97 2.32 -5.56
N ILE A 53 -10.87 1.97 -4.90
CA ILE A 53 -10.13 0.72 -5.13
C ILE A 53 -9.86 0.02 -3.79
N SER A 54 -9.93 -1.30 -3.77
CA SER A 54 -9.43 -2.12 -2.66
C SER A 54 -7.96 -2.46 -2.91
N LEU A 55 -7.06 -1.87 -2.13
CA LEU A 55 -5.62 -2.09 -2.24
C LEU A 55 -5.15 -3.02 -1.13
N VAL A 56 -4.80 -4.24 -1.48
CA VAL A 56 -4.26 -5.24 -0.55
C VAL A 56 -2.74 -5.27 -0.68
N LEU A 57 -2.04 -4.91 0.40
CA LEU A 57 -0.60 -5.00 0.45
C LEU A 57 -0.22 -6.36 1.01
N GLY A 58 0.50 -7.16 0.23
CA GLY A 58 1.09 -8.39 0.76
C GLY A 58 2.28 -8.11 1.68
N PHE A 59 3.03 -9.14 2.04
CA PHE A 59 4.07 -9.08 3.06
C PHE A 59 5.14 -8.01 2.79
N LEU A 60 4.99 -6.88 3.48
CA LEU A 60 6.00 -5.86 3.67
C LEU A 60 6.70 -6.14 5.01
N THR A 61 7.31 -7.32 5.13
CA THR A 61 8.03 -7.72 6.34
C THR A 61 9.11 -6.68 6.66
N LEU A 62 9.06 -6.11 7.87
CA LEU A 62 10.12 -5.31 8.51
C LEU A 62 10.35 -3.89 7.97
N LEU A 63 9.30 -3.21 7.50
CA LEU A 63 9.39 -1.78 7.24
C LEU A 63 9.52 -0.96 8.54
N HIS A 64 10.42 0.03 8.55
CA HIS A 64 10.46 1.00 9.63
C HIS A 64 9.19 1.85 9.60
N GLU A 65 8.74 2.34 10.76
CA GLU A 65 7.53 3.18 10.87
C GLU A 65 7.54 4.33 9.86
N LYS A 66 8.68 5.00 9.69
CA LYS A 66 8.86 6.09 8.74
C LYS A 66 8.51 5.69 7.30
N ASP A 67 8.81 4.47 6.89
CA ASP A 67 8.57 4.00 5.52
C ASP A 67 7.08 3.78 5.28
N TRP A 68 6.37 3.27 6.29
CA TRP A 68 4.92 3.18 6.28
C TRP A 68 4.24 4.53 6.10
N TRP A 69 4.76 5.57 6.76
CA TRP A 69 4.26 6.93 6.59
C TRP A 69 4.41 7.43 5.14
N HIS A 70 5.55 7.17 4.51
CA HIS A 70 5.78 7.58 3.12
C HIS A 70 4.89 6.80 2.16
N ILE A 71 4.78 5.47 2.34
CA ILE A 71 3.91 4.63 1.52
C ILE A 71 2.47 5.13 1.58
N ALA A 72 1.97 5.37 2.78
CA ALA A 72 0.58 5.74 2.95
C ALA A 72 0.26 7.17 2.50
N ALA A 73 1.19 8.11 2.70
CA ALA A 73 1.07 9.45 2.14
C ALA A 73 0.99 9.37 0.61
N TYR A 74 1.87 8.59 0.00
CA TYR A 74 1.91 8.42 -1.45
C TYR A 74 0.64 7.74 -2.00
N ILE A 75 0.20 6.62 -1.39
CA ILE A 75 -1.08 5.98 -1.73
C ILE A 75 -2.24 6.96 -1.59
N SER A 76 -2.27 7.76 -0.53
CA SER A 76 -3.34 8.73 -0.29
C SER A 76 -3.37 9.85 -1.33
N CYS A 77 -2.22 10.19 -1.92
CA CYS A 77 -2.12 11.15 -3.01
C CYS A 77 -2.63 10.55 -4.33
N VAL A 78 -2.22 9.32 -4.67
CA VAL A 78 -2.60 8.66 -5.93
C VAL A 78 -4.04 8.13 -5.90
N TYR A 79 -4.44 7.49 -4.79
CA TYR A 79 -5.75 6.89 -4.57
C TYR A 79 -6.38 7.37 -3.25
N PRO A 80 -6.88 8.62 -3.18
CA PRO A 80 -7.50 9.17 -1.98
C PRO A 80 -8.70 8.36 -1.44
N ASN A 81 -9.36 7.59 -2.32
CA ASN A 81 -10.54 6.79 -1.99
C ASN A 81 -10.22 5.29 -1.86
N ALA A 82 -8.93 4.93 -1.80
CA ALA A 82 -8.53 3.55 -1.58
C ALA A 82 -8.97 3.03 -0.21
N LYS A 83 -9.38 1.77 -0.18
CA LYS A 83 -9.50 0.96 1.03
C LYS A 83 -8.26 0.07 1.10
N CYS A 84 -7.35 0.38 2.00
CA CYS A 84 -6.13 -0.41 2.17
C CYS A 84 -6.35 -1.58 3.14
N GLY A 85 -5.87 -2.76 2.79
CA GLY A 85 -5.85 -3.96 3.64
C GLY A 85 -4.49 -4.66 3.59
N LEU A 86 -4.24 -5.56 4.54
CA LEU A 86 -3.09 -6.46 4.53
C LEU A 86 -3.51 -7.82 3.98
N GLY A 87 -2.71 -8.39 3.10
CA GLY A 87 -2.91 -9.73 2.56
C GLY A 87 -2.65 -10.76 3.66
N ASN A 88 -3.67 -11.53 4.03
CA ASN A 88 -3.52 -12.62 4.99
C ASN A 88 -2.84 -13.80 4.28
N SER A 89 -1.56 -14.04 4.57
CA SER A 89 -0.98 -15.34 4.25
C SER A 89 -1.63 -16.41 5.09
N TRP A 90 -2.26 -17.36 4.42
CA TRP A 90 -2.58 -18.66 4.99
C TRP A 90 -1.29 -19.45 5.23
N ASP A 91 -0.51 -19.08 6.25
CA ASP A 91 0.13 -20.05 7.14
C ASP A 91 0.84 -19.37 8.33
N SER A 92 0.27 -19.59 9.51
CA SER A 92 0.98 -19.95 10.74
C SER A 92 2.13 -19.10 11.32
N VAL A 93 2.11 -17.76 11.28
CA VAL A 93 2.99 -16.99 12.20
C VAL A 93 2.30 -15.76 12.80
N ALA A 94 2.09 -15.84 14.11
CA ALA A 94 1.98 -14.78 15.11
C ALA A 94 0.83 -13.74 15.03
N ASP A 95 -0.21 -14.01 15.83
CA ASP A 95 -1.21 -13.03 16.32
C ASP A 95 -0.60 -11.75 16.96
N GLU A 96 0.69 -11.76 17.31
CA GLU A 96 1.40 -10.58 17.86
C GLU A 96 1.91 -9.61 16.77
N GLU A 97 2.40 -10.11 15.64
CA GLU A 97 2.85 -9.27 14.51
C GLU A 97 1.64 -8.63 13.81
N LEU A 98 0.54 -9.38 13.68
CA LEU A 98 -0.72 -8.91 13.13
C LEU A 98 -1.35 -7.78 13.96
N ARG A 99 -1.17 -7.79 15.29
CA ARG A 99 -1.55 -6.67 16.18
C ARG A 99 -0.65 -5.46 15.97
N SER A 100 0.65 -5.67 15.77
CA SER A 100 1.63 -4.62 15.48
C SER A 100 1.30 -3.92 14.16
N ASP A 101 1.01 -4.67 13.11
CA ASP A 101 0.70 -4.13 11.78
C ASP A 101 -0.67 -3.42 11.71
N GLN A 102 -1.66 -3.93 12.45
CA GLN A 102 -2.91 -3.19 12.67
C GLN A 102 -2.70 -1.90 13.46
N LEU A 103 -1.77 -1.88 14.42
CA LEU A 103 -1.37 -0.67 15.15
C LEU A 103 -0.67 0.32 14.20
N HIS A 104 0.26 -0.14 13.35
CA HIS A 104 0.94 0.69 12.34
C HIS A 104 -0.06 1.34 11.38
N TRP A 105 -1.04 0.59 10.86
CA TRP A 105 -2.09 1.18 10.02
C TRP A 105 -3.04 2.13 10.76
N ARG A 106 -3.20 2.03 12.08
CA ARG A 106 -3.92 3.06 12.87
C ARG A 106 -3.12 4.34 12.99
N TYR A 107 -1.80 4.26 13.17
CA TYR A 107 -0.92 5.44 13.13
C TYR A 107 -0.93 6.10 11.76
N VAL A 108 -0.96 5.30 10.70
CA VAL A 108 -1.09 5.75 9.32
C VAL A 108 -2.49 6.29 9.00
N ALA A 109 -3.58 5.67 9.45
CA ALA A 109 -4.91 6.23 9.25
C ALA A 109 -5.02 7.61 9.94
N ARG A 110 -4.38 7.75 11.11
CA ARG A 110 -4.24 9.02 11.83
C ARG A 110 -3.32 10.00 11.09
N ALA A 111 -2.26 9.52 10.45
CA ALA A 111 -1.38 10.27 9.55
C ALA A 111 -2.16 10.94 8.44
N VAL A 112 -2.89 10.11 7.71
CA VAL A 112 -3.65 10.47 6.53
C VAL A 112 -4.79 11.40 6.93
N ALA A 113 -5.47 11.12 8.04
CA ALA A 113 -6.48 12.03 8.59
C ALA A 113 -5.89 13.40 8.96
N LYS A 114 -4.71 13.43 9.58
CA LYS A 114 -4.04 14.69 9.95
C LYS A 114 -3.56 15.48 8.74
N ALA A 115 -2.91 14.83 7.78
CA ALA A 115 -2.49 15.47 6.52
C ALA A 115 -3.68 15.99 5.70
N ARG A 116 -4.84 15.34 5.79
CA ARG A 116 -6.09 15.84 5.21
C ARG A 116 -6.66 17.05 5.95
N ALA A 117 -6.48 17.12 7.27
CA ALA A 117 -6.94 18.24 8.09
C ALA A 117 -6.04 19.48 7.99
N ASP A 118 -4.73 19.30 7.81
CA ASP A 118 -3.74 20.38 7.72
C ASP A 118 -3.72 21.06 6.32
N ASN A 119 -4.43 20.52 5.32
CA ASN A 119 -4.60 21.10 3.98
C ASN A 119 -5.89 21.94 3.83
N CYS A 120 -6.42 22.49 4.93
CA CYS A 120 -7.53 23.46 4.95
C CYS A 120 -7.07 24.82 5.51
#